data_AF-A0AA36IJW4-F1
#
_entry.id   AF-A0AA36IJW4-F1
#
_cell.length_a   1.000
_cell.length_b   1.000
_cell.length_c   1.000
_cell.angle_alpha   90.00
_cell.angle_beta   90.00
_cell.angle_gamma   90.00
#
_symmetry.space_group_name_H-M   'P 1'
#
loop_
_entity.id
_entity.type
_entity.pdbx_description
1 polymer ?
#
loop_
_entity_poly.entity_id
_entity_poly.type
_entity_poly.pdbx_seq_one_letter_code
_entity_poly.pdbx_strand_id
1 'polypeptide(L)'
;MSLPETFARLPLKEMHSSRSTQSRTLQVSDSHSETSEEQHWIDDAFEHFVQKAGNLAGNVHPSCKKWVSRKLEVYEVPKIARIHAPPLQVPMCCMQTCVTLIAVSWLIVFLHFYEYNVIDNNNVVMQLSFPQSNFEACHDIDVDCDDVGHPHDLMPMEHLAYCNKNYLESRSKKLLKYFFDEKHNYSRSRWPGAPTKSDTVPVKCSKLDIHEVLEDKGAGMQIMTSRTTVKQRKCTADEACLWLNTGIEMDYVYDVERFLLKLQHQIRTEDGRAFQSSHAAGFLLINGSLHSVRCSAAKIKSGACANNMVGFEGSTPCGSTDGTQHPACFSTGFADFFSLDIVLQAAGFSFADELSGGGNLTRRFWGSNVVVDIEWSNSDVWAHWTWPWGLKNRYVVSFRRMSDYAWTTHIRNKPEPNFRDVERHAGLQLQAPKNEEVAGSPES
;
A
#
# COMPACT_ATOMS: atom_id res chain seq x y z
N MET A 1 24.44 -20.41 -36.50
CA MET A 1 23.61 -20.08 -37.67
C MET A 1 23.46 -18.57 -37.70
N SER A 2 24.23 -17.93 -38.58
CA SER A 2 24.42 -16.49 -38.69
C SER A 2 23.64 -15.96 -39.91
N LEU A 3 22.78 -14.97 -39.70
CA LEU A 3 22.07 -14.27 -40.78
C LEU A 3 22.97 -13.14 -41.34
N PRO A 4 22.99 -12.91 -42.67
CA PRO A 4 23.86 -11.93 -43.28
C PRO A 4 23.24 -10.53 -43.33
N GLU A 5 24.06 -9.53 -42.99
CA GLU A 5 23.84 -8.12 -43.29
C GLU A 5 24.03 -7.87 -44.79
N THR A 6 23.03 -7.27 -45.46
CA THR A 6 23.24 -6.53 -46.71
C THR A 6 22.02 -5.67 -47.01
N PHE A 7 22.10 -4.37 -46.70
CA PHE A 7 21.24 -3.36 -47.32
C PHE A 7 22.11 -2.34 -48.05
N ALA A 8 21.99 -2.38 -49.38
CA ALA A 8 22.64 -1.48 -50.30
C ALA A 8 22.04 -0.07 -50.20
N ARG A 9 22.91 0.95 -50.15
CA ARG A 9 22.57 2.36 -50.28
C ARG A 9 22.11 2.65 -51.71
N LEU A 10 20.88 3.15 -51.87
CA LEU A 10 20.41 3.79 -53.09
C LEU A 10 20.78 5.29 -53.08
N PRO A 11 21.15 5.89 -54.23
CA PRO A 11 21.44 7.33 -54.29
C PRO A 11 20.15 8.14 -54.26
N LEU A 12 20.08 9.07 -53.31
CA LEU A 12 19.10 10.16 -53.28
C LEU A 12 19.34 11.06 -54.49
N LYS A 13 18.37 11.06 -55.41
CA LYS A 13 18.31 12.02 -56.52
C LYS A 13 17.63 13.28 -55.98
N GLU A 14 18.40 14.34 -55.81
CA GLU A 14 17.88 15.67 -55.45
C GLU A 14 16.90 16.15 -56.51
N MET A 15 15.63 16.28 -56.13
CA MET A 15 14.61 16.92 -56.94
C MET A 15 14.53 18.38 -56.49
N HIS A 16 15.18 19.26 -57.24
CA HIS A 16 15.05 20.70 -57.05
C HIS A 16 13.60 21.12 -57.34
N SER A 17 12.81 21.31 -56.29
CA SER A 17 11.52 21.98 -56.35
C SER A 17 11.76 23.49 -56.45
N SER A 18 11.58 24.04 -57.65
CA SER A 18 11.49 25.47 -57.89
C SER A 18 10.33 26.08 -57.09
N ARG A 19 10.63 26.79 -55.99
CA ARG A 19 9.69 27.66 -55.28
C ARG A 19 9.39 28.88 -56.16
N SER A 20 8.20 28.95 -56.75
CA SER A 20 7.65 30.20 -57.25
C SER A 20 6.83 30.86 -56.14
N THR A 21 7.41 31.87 -55.51
CA THR A 21 6.73 32.72 -54.52
C THR A 21 5.99 33.81 -55.28
N GLN A 22 4.67 33.85 -55.18
CA GLN A 22 3.85 34.95 -55.70
C GLN A 22 3.10 35.57 -54.52
N SER A 23 3.54 36.76 -54.09
CA SER A 23 2.77 37.60 -53.17
C SER A 23 1.55 38.13 -53.91
N ARG A 24 0.36 37.77 -53.43
CA ARG A 24 -0.89 38.33 -53.91
C ARG A 24 -1.46 39.21 -52.81
N THR A 25 -1.56 40.51 -53.07
CA THR A 25 -2.30 41.45 -52.24
C THR A 25 -3.79 41.14 -52.39
N LEU A 26 -4.50 40.95 -51.28
CA LEU A 26 -5.96 40.76 -51.29
C LEU A 26 -6.63 41.98 -51.97
N GLN A 27 -7.23 41.77 -53.13
CA GLN A 27 -8.35 42.57 -53.59
C GLN A 27 -9.60 41.73 -53.38
N VAL A 28 -10.39 42.11 -52.38
CA VAL A 28 -11.72 41.57 -52.10
C VAL A 28 -12.56 41.83 -53.35
N SER A 29 -12.95 40.76 -54.02
CA SER A 29 -13.87 40.80 -55.16
C SER A 29 -15.13 40.08 -54.71
N ASP A 30 -16.21 40.83 -54.54
CA ASP A 30 -17.52 40.32 -54.13
C ASP A 30 -18.02 39.28 -55.14
N SER A 31 -18.20 38.05 -54.68
CA SER A 31 -19.04 37.08 -55.38
C SER A 31 -19.82 36.25 -54.36
N HIS A 32 -21.14 36.39 -54.40
CA HIS A 32 -22.08 35.73 -53.52
C HIS A 32 -22.03 34.20 -53.69
N SER A 33 -21.82 33.50 -52.58
CA SER A 33 -22.05 32.07 -52.41
C SER A 33 -22.44 31.82 -50.96
N GLU A 34 -23.71 31.50 -50.73
CA GLU A 34 -24.30 31.19 -49.43
C GLU A 34 -23.67 29.92 -48.83
N THR A 35 -22.76 30.09 -47.87
CA THR A 35 -22.40 29.18 -46.76
C THR A 35 -21.42 29.89 -45.81
N SER A 36 -21.72 31.15 -45.46
CA SER A 36 -20.74 32.15 -44.96
C SER A 36 -20.84 32.49 -43.46
N GLU A 37 -21.66 31.82 -42.65
CA GLU A 37 -21.82 32.23 -41.23
C GLU A 37 -20.77 31.64 -40.29
N GLU A 38 -20.28 30.41 -40.51
CA GLU A 38 -19.26 29.81 -39.62
C GLU A 38 -17.82 30.25 -39.92
N GLN A 39 -17.58 30.89 -41.06
CA GLN A 39 -16.25 31.40 -41.41
C GLN A 39 -15.99 32.81 -40.82
N HIS A 40 -17.06 33.52 -40.43
CA HIS A 40 -17.00 34.92 -40.02
C HIS A 40 -16.34 35.15 -38.64
N TRP A 41 -16.46 34.20 -37.70
CA TRP A 41 -15.97 34.40 -36.33
C TRP A 41 -14.45 34.25 -36.18
N ILE A 42 -13.83 33.39 -37.01
CA ILE A 42 -12.36 33.23 -37.04
C ILE A 42 -11.73 34.49 -37.63
N ASP A 43 -12.35 35.04 -38.67
CA ASP A 43 -11.90 36.26 -39.33
C ASP A 43 -12.01 37.46 -38.39
N ASP A 44 -13.12 37.62 -37.65
CA ASP A 44 -13.30 38.71 -36.68
C ASP A 44 -12.31 38.63 -35.50
N ALA A 45 -12.07 37.44 -34.95
CA ALA A 45 -11.12 37.24 -33.86
C ALA A 45 -9.67 37.49 -34.29
N PHE A 46 -9.33 37.10 -35.52
CA PHE A 46 -8.03 37.35 -36.11
C PHE A 46 -7.82 38.83 -36.42
N GLU A 47 -8.82 39.51 -37.01
CA GLU A 47 -8.77 40.96 -37.26
C GLU A 47 -8.57 41.74 -35.94
N HIS A 48 -9.31 41.38 -34.89
CA HIS A 48 -9.16 42.01 -33.58
C HIS A 48 -7.77 41.77 -32.96
N PHE A 49 -7.19 40.56 -33.12
CA PHE A 49 -5.82 40.27 -32.71
C PHE A 49 -4.79 41.11 -33.48
N VAL A 50 -4.90 41.17 -34.82
CA VAL A 50 -4.02 41.96 -35.69
C VAL A 50 -4.09 43.44 -35.31
N GLN A 51 -5.29 43.96 -35.06
CA GLN A 51 -5.49 45.36 -34.64
C GLN A 51 -4.85 45.64 -33.28
N LYS A 52 -5.01 44.72 -32.31
CA LYS A 52 -4.43 44.86 -30.96
C LYS A 52 -2.90 44.75 -30.99
N ALA A 53 -2.34 43.82 -31.76
CA ALA A 53 -0.91 43.67 -31.97
C ALA A 53 -0.30 44.89 -32.70
N GLY A 54 -1.01 45.44 -33.68
CA GLY A 54 -0.63 46.69 -34.37
C GLY A 54 -0.66 47.92 -33.46
N ASN A 55 -1.58 47.96 -32.50
CA ASN A 55 -1.65 49.03 -31.49
C ASN A 55 -0.55 48.91 -30.44
N LEU A 56 -0.20 47.69 -30.01
CA LEU A 56 0.96 47.41 -29.15
C LEU A 56 2.29 47.80 -29.82
N ALA A 57 2.42 47.56 -31.12
CA ALA A 57 3.57 47.99 -31.92
C ALA A 57 3.60 49.52 -32.19
N GLY A 58 2.52 50.25 -31.88
CA GLY A 58 2.40 51.70 -32.09
C GLY A 58 3.30 52.57 -31.20
N ASN A 59 3.86 52.01 -30.14
CA ASN A 59 4.86 52.66 -29.30
C ASN A 59 6.30 52.51 -29.85
N VAL A 60 6.47 51.80 -30.97
CA VAL A 60 7.74 51.60 -31.66
C VAL A 60 7.68 52.35 -32.99
N HIS A 61 8.84 52.84 -33.46
CA HIS A 61 9.04 53.64 -34.67
C HIS A 61 8.06 53.27 -35.83
N PRO A 62 7.47 54.24 -36.56
CA PRO A 62 6.42 54.01 -37.57
C PRO A 62 6.74 52.91 -38.61
N SER A 63 8.02 52.76 -38.94
CA SER A 63 8.54 51.72 -39.84
C SER A 63 8.35 50.29 -39.29
N CYS A 64 8.45 50.12 -37.97
CA CYS A 64 8.25 48.84 -37.29
C CYS A 64 6.77 48.46 -37.26
N LYS A 65 5.86 49.41 -36.97
CA LYS A 65 4.40 49.20 -37.05
C LYS A 65 3.98 48.73 -38.45
N LYS A 66 4.52 49.36 -39.50
CA LYS A 66 4.23 48.99 -40.90
C LYS A 66 4.81 47.64 -41.30
N TRP A 67 5.95 47.25 -40.74
CA TRP A 67 6.57 45.94 -40.98
C TRP A 67 5.85 44.81 -40.23
N VAL A 68 5.48 45.03 -38.97
CA VAL A 68 4.72 44.06 -38.15
C VAL A 68 3.31 43.87 -38.70
N SER A 69 2.59 44.94 -39.06
CA SER A 69 1.27 44.84 -39.72
C SER A 69 1.36 43.99 -41.00
N ARG A 70 2.32 44.29 -41.88
CA ARG A 70 2.53 43.50 -43.12
C ARG A 70 2.91 42.04 -42.90
N LYS A 71 3.55 41.70 -41.78
CA LYS A 71 3.92 40.32 -41.47
C LYS A 71 2.76 39.55 -40.81
N LEU A 72 1.93 40.23 -40.03
CA LEU A 72 0.71 39.67 -39.43
C LEU A 72 -0.45 39.57 -40.44
N GLU A 73 -0.46 40.41 -41.48
CA GLU A 73 -1.41 40.37 -42.60
C GLU A 73 -1.15 39.22 -43.59
N VAL A 74 -0.01 38.53 -43.47
CA VAL A 74 0.37 37.46 -44.42
C VAL A 74 0.25 36.11 -43.72
N TYR A 75 -0.90 35.46 -43.91
CA TYR A 75 -1.08 34.05 -43.59
C TYR A 75 -0.66 33.20 -44.81
N GLU A 76 0.46 32.48 -44.68
CA GLU A 76 0.93 31.59 -45.75
C GLU A 76 0.13 30.28 -45.73
N VAL A 77 -0.80 30.13 -46.67
CA VAL A 77 -1.52 28.87 -46.87
C VAL A 77 -0.78 28.02 -47.90
N PRO A 78 -0.48 26.73 -47.64
CA PRO A 78 0.03 25.85 -48.67
C PRO A 78 -0.98 25.75 -49.82
N LYS A 79 -0.51 25.83 -51.07
CA LYS A 79 -1.35 25.54 -52.23
C LYS A 79 -1.62 24.04 -52.28
N ILE A 80 -2.84 23.63 -51.95
CA ILE A 80 -3.25 22.22 -51.92
C ILE A 80 -3.99 21.90 -53.23
N ALA A 81 -3.51 20.91 -53.98
CA ALA A 81 -4.26 20.33 -55.09
C ALA A 81 -5.22 19.25 -54.55
N ARG A 82 -6.54 19.42 -54.75
CA ARG A 82 -7.54 18.42 -54.36
C ARG A 82 -7.72 17.42 -55.49
N ILE A 83 -7.34 16.16 -55.25
CA ILE A 83 -7.49 15.07 -56.22
C ILE A 83 -8.75 14.28 -55.88
N HIS A 84 -9.76 14.34 -56.74
CA HIS A 84 -11.02 13.59 -56.61
C HIS A 84 -10.96 12.27 -57.37
N ALA A 85 -10.20 11.32 -56.83
CA ALA A 85 -10.08 9.98 -57.40
C ALA A 85 -10.45 8.93 -56.35
N PRO A 86 -11.57 8.19 -56.50
CA PRO A 86 -11.96 7.12 -55.59
C PRO A 86 -10.85 6.11 -55.24
N PRO A 87 -10.01 5.63 -56.19
CA PRO A 87 -8.95 4.66 -55.86
C PRO A 87 -7.83 5.24 -54.96
N LEU A 88 -7.72 6.56 -54.83
CA LEU A 88 -6.78 7.21 -53.91
C LEU A 88 -7.46 7.60 -52.58
N GLN A 89 -8.73 8.01 -52.64
CA GLN A 89 -9.47 8.47 -51.46
C GLN A 89 -9.83 7.31 -50.52
N VAL A 90 -10.25 6.16 -51.05
CA VAL A 90 -10.65 5.03 -50.21
C VAL A 90 -9.48 4.52 -49.35
N PRO A 91 -8.27 4.23 -49.89
CA PRO A 91 -7.14 3.83 -49.06
C PRO A 91 -6.70 4.90 -48.06
N MET A 92 -6.74 6.18 -48.44
CA MET A 92 -6.41 7.29 -47.55
C MET A 92 -7.37 7.37 -46.36
N CYS A 93 -8.69 7.30 -46.62
CA CYS A 93 -9.70 7.27 -45.57
C CYS A 93 -9.55 6.03 -44.69
N CYS A 94 -9.35 4.84 -45.28
CA CYS A 94 -9.12 3.61 -44.50
C CYS A 94 -7.90 3.75 -43.59
N MET A 95 -6.78 4.28 -44.09
CA MET A 95 -5.56 4.44 -43.30
C MET A 95 -5.77 5.47 -42.18
N GLN A 96 -6.44 6.59 -42.45
CA GLN A 96 -6.80 7.58 -41.44
C GLN A 96 -7.71 6.96 -40.37
N THR A 97 -8.78 6.27 -40.76
CA THR A 97 -9.67 5.60 -39.81
C THR A 97 -8.92 4.57 -38.98
N CYS A 98 -8.07 3.73 -39.58
CA CYS A 98 -7.26 2.77 -38.84
C CYS A 98 -6.31 3.45 -37.86
N VAL A 99 -5.58 4.48 -38.29
CA VAL A 99 -4.65 5.22 -37.41
C VAL A 99 -5.41 5.91 -36.29
N THR A 100 -6.55 6.55 -36.58
CA THR A 100 -7.39 7.19 -35.57
C THR A 100 -7.96 6.18 -34.60
N LEU A 101 -8.50 5.05 -35.06
CA LEU A 101 -9.02 4.00 -34.18
C LEU A 101 -7.89 3.41 -33.34
N ILE A 102 -6.73 3.10 -33.92
CA ILE A 102 -5.59 2.58 -33.16
C ILE A 102 -5.10 3.62 -32.15
N ALA A 103 -4.93 4.88 -32.54
CA ALA A 103 -4.47 5.93 -31.65
C ALA A 103 -5.48 6.19 -30.53
N VAL A 104 -6.76 6.36 -30.86
CA VAL A 104 -7.82 6.61 -29.87
C VAL A 104 -7.99 5.40 -28.96
N SER A 105 -8.09 4.19 -29.50
CA SER A 105 -8.16 2.97 -28.67
C SER A 105 -6.91 2.79 -27.83
N TRP A 106 -5.71 3.06 -28.36
CA TRP A 106 -4.47 2.94 -27.59
C TRP A 106 -4.37 3.99 -26.48
N LEU A 107 -4.66 5.26 -26.78
CA LEU A 107 -4.67 6.35 -25.81
C LEU A 107 -5.74 6.11 -24.72
N ILE A 108 -6.95 5.68 -25.09
CA ILE A 108 -8.02 5.41 -24.13
C ILE A 108 -7.67 4.18 -23.28
N VAL A 109 -7.28 3.07 -23.89
CA VAL A 109 -7.10 1.79 -23.19
C VAL A 109 -5.78 1.72 -22.40
N PHE A 110 -4.66 2.19 -22.96
CA PHE A 110 -3.35 2.04 -22.33
C PHE A 110 -2.92 3.23 -21.48
N LEU A 111 -3.30 4.45 -21.87
CA LEU A 111 -2.94 5.65 -21.09
C LEU A 111 -4.03 6.07 -20.12
N HIS A 112 -5.13 5.32 -20.02
CA HIS A 112 -6.23 5.56 -19.08
C HIS A 112 -6.78 7.00 -19.11
N PHE A 113 -6.74 7.65 -20.28
CA PHE A 113 -7.18 9.04 -20.46
C PHE A 113 -8.66 9.30 -20.07
N TYR A 114 -9.45 8.26 -19.82
CA TYR A 114 -10.85 8.35 -19.42
C TYR A 114 -11.04 8.45 -17.89
N GLU A 115 -10.03 8.14 -17.07
CA GLU A 115 -10.15 8.12 -15.61
C GLU A 115 -8.99 8.87 -14.95
N TYR A 116 -9.22 10.15 -14.61
CA TYR A 116 -8.39 10.86 -13.64
C TYR A 116 -9.02 10.69 -12.26
N ASN A 117 -8.66 9.60 -11.57
CA ASN A 117 -9.11 9.38 -10.20
C ASN A 117 -7.91 9.52 -9.26
N VAL A 118 -7.75 10.70 -8.69
CA VAL A 118 -6.84 10.89 -7.55
C VAL A 118 -7.57 10.44 -6.29
N ILE A 119 -6.84 9.72 -5.43
CA ILE A 119 -7.33 9.32 -4.12
C ILE A 119 -7.30 10.57 -3.24
N ASP A 120 -8.48 11.04 -2.83
CA ASP A 120 -8.66 12.20 -1.95
C ASP A 120 -8.47 11.82 -0.48
N ASN A 121 -9.00 10.66 -0.10
CA ASN A 121 -8.92 10.18 1.27
C ASN A 121 -8.86 8.66 1.33
N ASN A 122 -8.06 8.14 2.25
CA ASN A 122 -7.94 6.74 2.60
C ASN A 122 -8.21 6.57 4.09
N ASN A 123 -9.06 5.60 4.43
CA ASN A 123 -9.32 5.21 5.80
C ASN A 123 -9.00 3.73 5.96
N VAL A 124 -8.05 3.45 6.85
CA VAL A 124 -7.60 2.10 7.19
C VAL A 124 -7.82 1.90 8.68
N VAL A 125 -8.66 0.94 9.03
CA VAL A 125 -8.94 0.50 10.39
C VAL A 125 -8.38 -0.91 10.55
N MET A 126 -7.49 -1.07 11.53
CA MET A 126 -6.92 -2.36 11.91
C MET A 126 -7.48 -2.76 13.27
N GLN A 127 -7.90 -4.01 13.40
CA GLN A 127 -8.36 -4.61 14.65
C GLN A 127 -7.73 -6.00 14.78
N LEU A 128 -7.56 -6.47 16.01
CA LEU A 128 -7.06 -7.81 16.28
C LEU A 128 -8.15 -8.66 16.93
N SER A 129 -8.23 -9.92 16.54
CA SER A 129 -9.11 -10.90 17.19
C SER A 129 -8.38 -12.24 17.35
N PHE A 130 -8.86 -13.09 18.25
CA PHE A 130 -8.44 -14.48 18.32
C PHE A 130 -8.97 -15.28 17.11
N PRO A 131 -8.41 -16.47 16.83
CA PRO A 131 -9.06 -17.44 15.93
C PRO A 131 -10.49 -17.69 16.39
N GLN A 132 -11.45 -17.65 15.47
CA GLN A 132 -12.85 -17.92 15.76
C GLN A 132 -13.34 -19.08 14.89
N SER A 133 -14.01 -20.07 15.51
CA SER A 133 -14.56 -21.23 14.80
C SER A 133 -15.88 -20.95 14.08
N ASN A 134 -16.60 -19.90 14.47
CA ASN A 134 -17.89 -19.49 13.91
C ASN A 134 -17.96 -17.97 13.69
N PHE A 135 -17.07 -17.47 12.84
CA PHE A 135 -16.98 -16.04 12.52
C PHE A 135 -18.30 -15.41 12.05
N GLU A 136 -19.15 -16.20 11.37
CA GLU A 136 -20.45 -15.74 10.84
C GLU A 136 -21.56 -15.62 11.91
N ALA A 137 -21.41 -16.27 13.07
CA ALA A 137 -22.42 -16.25 14.15
C ALA A 137 -22.15 -15.16 15.21
N CYS A 138 -20.98 -14.53 15.18
CA CYS A 138 -20.47 -13.63 16.22
C CYS A 138 -20.93 -12.17 16.02
N HIS A 139 -22.23 -11.98 15.79
CA HIS A 139 -22.82 -10.70 15.40
C HIS A 139 -23.43 -9.88 16.56
N ASP A 140 -23.14 -10.23 17.82
CA ASP A 140 -23.77 -9.54 18.96
C ASP A 140 -23.08 -8.20 19.30
N ILE A 141 -23.90 -7.27 19.78
CA ILE A 141 -23.66 -5.81 19.84
C ILE A 141 -22.69 -5.40 20.96
N ASP A 142 -22.41 -6.30 21.90
CA ASP A 142 -21.56 -6.11 23.08
C ASP A 142 -20.10 -6.54 22.90
N VAL A 143 -19.72 -7.10 21.75
CA VAL A 143 -18.32 -7.38 21.37
C VAL A 143 -17.64 -8.47 22.23
N ASP A 144 -18.34 -9.10 23.17
CA ASP A 144 -17.85 -10.26 23.90
C ASP A 144 -18.17 -11.56 23.15
N CYS A 145 -17.48 -11.77 22.03
CA CYS A 145 -17.22 -13.11 21.52
C CYS A 145 -16.27 -13.90 22.47
N ASP A 146 -16.49 -13.81 23.78
CA ASP A 146 -15.63 -14.25 24.88
C ASP A 146 -15.57 -15.78 25.01
N ASP A 147 -16.40 -16.52 24.27
CA ASP A 147 -16.51 -17.98 24.40
C ASP A 147 -15.91 -18.79 23.23
N VAL A 148 -15.02 -18.23 22.39
CA VAL A 148 -14.39 -18.99 21.28
C VAL A 148 -13.02 -19.57 21.62
N GLY A 149 -12.79 -19.81 22.92
CA GLY A 149 -11.56 -20.41 23.43
C GLY A 149 -11.83 -21.58 24.37
N HIS A 150 -12.75 -22.49 24.05
CA HIS A 150 -12.71 -23.77 24.75
C HIS A 150 -11.30 -24.35 24.60
N PRO A 151 -10.65 -24.82 25.69
CA PRO A 151 -9.27 -25.30 25.66
C PRO A 151 -8.97 -26.37 24.59
N HIS A 152 -10.00 -27.00 24.05
CA HIS A 152 -9.94 -28.01 22.99
C HIS A 152 -9.75 -27.43 21.57
N ASP A 153 -10.08 -26.16 21.32
CA ASP A 153 -9.95 -25.51 20.00
C ASP A 153 -8.56 -24.84 19.79
N LEU A 154 -7.86 -24.64 20.90
CA LEU A 154 -6.45 -24.26 20.88
C LEU A 154 -5.61 -25.52 20.59
N MET A 155 -4.53 -25.37 19.81
CA MET A 155 -3.54 -26.45 19.75
C MET A 155 -3.13 -26.79 21.18
N PRO A 156 -2.88 -28.06 21.54
CA PRO A 156 -2.34 -28.35 22.86
C PRO A 156 -0.98 -27.67 23.01
N MET A 157 -0.71 -27.11 24.20
CA MET A 157 0.50 -26.33 24.50
C MET A 157 1.81 -27.02 24.10
N GLU A 158 1.81 -28.36 24.16
CA GLU A 158 2.93 -29.24 23.85
C GLU A 158 3.30 -29.25 22.35
N HIS A 159 2.36 -28.92 21.46
CA HIS A 159 2.61 -28.85 20.02
C HIS A 159 3.25 -27.53 19.59
N LEU A 160 3.22 -26.48 20.42
CA LEU A 160 3.94 -25.26 20.14
C LEU A 160 5.42 -25.44 20.48
N ALA A 161 6.27 -25.40 19.46
CA ALA A 161 7.72 -25.58 19.58
C ALA A 161 8.38 -24.63 20.61
N TYR A 162 7.76 -23.49 20.92
CA TYR A 162 8.27 -22.48 21.84
C TYR A 162 7.66 -22.50 23.25
N CYS A 163 6.64 -23.34 23.50
CA CYS A 163 6.03 -23.49 24.84
C CYS A 163 6.34 -24.81 25.53
N ASN A 164 7.08 -25.71 24.89
CA ASN A 164 7.54 -26.92 25.56
C ASN A 164 8.56 -26.61 26.67
N LYS A 165 8.57 -27.44 27.71
CA LYS A 165 9.42 -27.27 28.89
C LYS A 165 10.91 -27.12 28.55
N ASN A 166 11.42 -27.96 27.65
CA ASN A 166 12.84 -27.94 27.26
C ASN A 166 13.24 -26.61 26.61
N TYR A 167 12.36 -26.05 25.77
CA TYR A 167 12.56 -24.75 25.13
C TYR A 167 12.56 -23.63 26.16
N LEU A 168 11.58 -23.61 27.07
CA LEU A 168 11.47 -22.58 28.12
C LEU A 168 12.71 -22.60 29.05
N GLU A 169 13.16 -23.78 29.47
CA GLU A 169 14.38 -23.94 30.26
C GLU A 169 15.63 -23.49 29.49
N SER A 170 15.74 -23.87 28.21
CA SER A 170 16.85 -23.41 27.37
C SER A 170 16.85 -21.88 27.20
N ARG A 171 15.67 -21.27 27.06
CA ARG A 171 15.54 -19.81 26.92
C ARG A 171 15.84 -19.09 28.22
N SER A 172 15.40 -19.61 29.37
CA SER A 172 15.79 -19.10 30.69
C SER A 172 17.32 -19.02 30.82
N LYS A 173 18.05 -20.09 30.45
CA LYS A 173 19.52 -20.12 30.46
C LYS A 173 20.14 -19.11 29.48
N LYS A 174 19.62 -19.00 28.26
CA LYS A 174 20.08 -18.02 27.25
C LYS A 174 19.88 -16.58 27.72
N LEU A 175 18.72 -16.26 28.32
CA LEU A 175 18.42 -14.94 28.88
C LEU A 175 19.35 -14.62 30.05
N LEU A 176 19.54 -15.57 30.97
CA LEU A 176 20.46 -15.40 32.09
C LEU A 176 21.87 -15.09 31.57
N LYS A 177 22.34 -15.83 30.57
CA LYS A 177 23.63 -15.54 29.92
C LYS A 177 23.63 -14.16 29.26
N TYR A 178 22.62 -13.83 28.45
CA TYR A 178 22.59 -12.56 27.74
C TYR A 178 22.60 -11.35 28.69
N PHE A 179 21.81 -11.40 29.76
CA PHE A 179 21.71 -10.30 30.71
C PHE A 179 22.89 -10.25 31.69
N PHE A 180 23.44 -11.38 32.11
CA PHE A 180 24.38 -11.43 33.24
C PHE A 180 25.79 -11.95 32.89
N ASP A 181 26.07 -12.29 31.63
CA ASP A 181 27.44 -12.58 31.17
C ASP A 181 28.27 -11.28 31.14
N GLU A 182 29.55 -11.38 31.53
CA GLU A 182 30.47 -10.26 31.75
C GLU A 182 30.70 -9.42 30.48
N LYS A 183 30.40 -9.98 29.31
CA LYS A 183 30.56 -9.32 28.01
C LYS A 183 29.43 -8.37 27.65
N HIS A 184 28.28 -8.45 28.32
CA HIS A 184 27.11 -7.60 28.02
C HIS A 184 26.86 -6.61 29.15
N ASN A 185 27.17 -5.33 28.90
CA ASN A 185 27.06 -4.23 29.87
C ASN A 185 25.63 -3.83 30.26
N TYR A 186 24.60 -4.53 29.77
CA TYR A 186 23.20 -4.11 29.96
C TYR A 186 22.73 -4.25 31.42
N SER A 187 23.34 -5.13 32.23
CA SER A 187 22.89 -5.39 33.61
C SER A 187 23.75 -4.82 34.73
N ARG A 188 25.07 -4.63 34.55
CA ARG A 188 25.97 -4.36 35.70
C ARG A 188 25.62 -3.10 36.51
N SER A 189 25.10 -2.05 35.88
CA SER A 189 24.68 -0.83 36.59
C SER A 189 23.27 -0.90 37.19
N ARG A 190 22.44 -1.86 36.76
CA ARG A 190 21.04 -2.03 37.20
C ARG A 190 20.82 -3.24 38.11
N TRP A 191 21.81 -4.12 38.19
CA TRP A 191 21.84 -5.36 38.96
C TRP A 191 23.15 -5.42 39.76
N PRO A 192 23.22 -4.75 40.93
CA PRO A 192 24.45 -4.68 41.72
C PRO A 192 24.85 -6.04 42.33
N GLY A 193 23.94 -7.02 42.35
CA GLY A 193 24.25 -8.43 42.56
C GLY A 193 24.00 -9.22 41.29
N ALA A 194 24.99 -10.01 40.85
CA ALA A 194 24.70 -11.07 39.89
C ALA A 194 23.66 -12.02 40.53
N PRO A 195 22.62 -12.45 39.81
CA PRO A 195 21.75 -13.51 40.28
C PRO A 195 22.61 -14.67 40.77
N THR A 196 22.31 -15.19 41.95
CA THR A 196 22.98 -16.38 42.46
C THR A 196 22.81 -17.52 41.45
N LYS A 197 23.74 -18.48 41.39
CA LYS A 197 23.65 -19.61 40.42
C LYS A 197 22.34 -20.42 40.51
N SER A 198 21.57 -20.27 41.59
CA SER A 198 20.23 -20.83 41.78
C SER A 198 19.09 -20.00 41.18
N ASP A 199 19.34 -18.75 40.80
CA ASP A 199 18.32 -17.84 40.28
C ASP A 199 18.11 -18.10 38.78
N THR A 200 17.23 -19.06 38.48
CA THR A 200 16.68 -19.19 37.13
C THR A 200 15.71 -18.07 36.86
N VAL A 201 15.77 -17.44 35.68
CA VAL A 201 14.70 -16.55 35.23
C VAL A 201 13.47 -17.42 34.96
N PRO A 202 12.36 -17.32 35.72
CA PRO A 202 11.16 -18.07 35.40
C PRO A 202 10.66 -17.61 34.03
N VAL A 203 10.66 -18.54 33.07
CA VAL A 203 10.11 -18.37 31.74
C VAL A 203 8.92 -19.31 31.61
N LYS A 204 7.73 -18.76 31.36
CA LYS A 204 6.51 -19.56 31.15
C LYS A 204 5.80 -19.11 29.88
N CYS A 205 4.90 -19.96 29.37
CA CYS A 205 3.91 -19.52 28.40
C CYS A 205 2.63 -19.16 29.15
N SER A 206 2.10 -17.98 28.85
CA SER A 206 0.87 -17.47 29.46
C SER A 206 -0.15 -17.22 28.36
N LYS A 207 -1.41 -17.60 28.64
CA LYS A 207 -2.54 -17.07 27.90
C LYS A 207 -2.70 -15.63 28.34
N LEU A 208 -2.47 -14.70 27.42
CA LEU A 208 -2.63 -13.28 27.67
C LEU A 208 -3.88 -12.83 26.92
N ASP A 209 -4.68 -12.04 27.61
CA ASP A 209 -5.90 -11.48 27.03
C ASP A 209 -5.51 -10.51 25.92
N ILE A 210 -6.16 -10.64 24.76
CA ILE A 210 -5.96 -9.74 23.64
C ILE A 210 -6.45 -8.33 23.97
N HIS A 211 -7.35 -8.17 24.93
CA HIS A 211 -7.79 -6.85 25.39
C HIS A 211 -6.72 -6.14 26.25
N GLU A 212 -5.71 -6.87 26.74
CA GLU A 212 -4.49 -6.26 27.29
C GLU A 212 -3.53 -5.78 26.19
N VAL A 213 -3.83 -6.01 24.91
CA VAL A 213 -3.11 -5.37 23.80
C VAL A 213 -3.32 -3.87 23.90
N LEU A 214 -2.21 -3.18 24.15
CA LEU A 214 -2.19 -1.76 24.37
C LEU A 214 -2.50 -1.06 23.05
N GLU A 215 -3.74 -0.63 22.87
CA GLU A 215 -4.07 0.41 21.90
C GLU A 215 -3.46 1.73 22.40
N ASP A 216 -2.18 1.92 22.11
CA ASP A 216 -1.49 3.15 22.42
C ASP A 216 -2.00 4.23 21.45
N LYS A 217 -2.67 5.25 21.97
CA LYS A 217 -3.32 6.31 21.18
C LYS A 217 -2.32 6.96 20.22
N GLY A 218 -2.31 6.51 18.96
CA GLY A 218 -1.51 7.06 17.87
C GLY A 218 -0.21 6.32 17.49
N ALA A 219 0.18 5.25 18.19
CA ALA A 219 1.44 4.52 17.88
C ALA A 219 1.26 3.30 16.95
N GLY A 220 0.05 3.00 16.50
CA GLY A 220 -0.29 1.76 15.82
C GLY A 220 -0.64 0.64 16.80
N MET A 221 -1.00 -0.52 16.28
CA MET A 221 -1.45 -1.66 17.08
C MET A 221 -0.24 -2.49 17.54
N GLN A 222 -0.06 -2.69 18.84
CA GLN A 222 1.06 -3.49 19.36
C GLN A 222 0.62 -4.86 19.87
N ILE A 223 0.87 -5.88 19.07
CA ILE A 223 0.56 -7.26 19.44
C ILE A 223 1.69 -7.80 20.30
N MET A 224 1.43 -7.99 21.60
CA MET A 224 2.42 -8.56 22.50
C MET A 224 2.76 -10.00 22.09
N THR A 225 4.05 -10.34 22.10
CA THR A 225 4.58 -11.69 21.85
C THR A 225 5.36 -12.22 23.04
N SER A 226 5.88 -11.31 23.86
CA SER A 226 6.41 -11.61 25.18
C SER A 226 6.26 -10.44 26.15
N ARG A 227 6.13 -10.77 27.43
CA ARG A 227 6.15 -9.83 28.56
C ARG A 227 7.35 -10.14 29.43
N THR A 228 8.11 -9.11 29.76
CA THR A 228 9.18 -9.20 30.76
C THR A 228 8.79 -8.33 31.95
N THR A 229 8.71 -8.93 33.13
CA THR A 229 8.39 -8.22 34.37
C THR A 229 9.64 -8.12 35.22
N VAL A 230 10.15 -6.91 35.42
CA VAL A 230 11.28 -6.66 36.33
C VAL A 230 10.71 -6.13 37.63
N LYS A 231 10.85 -6.92 38.69
CA LYS A 231 10.46 -6.53 40.05
C LYS A 231 11.53 -5.59 40.60
N GLN A 232 11.12 -4.44 41.09
CA GLN A 232 12.02 -3.43 41.62
C GLN A 232 11.62 -3.03 43.04
N ARG A 233 12.62 -2.81 43.88
CA ARG A 233 12.46 -2.11 45.16
C ARG A 233 13.19 -0.78 45.16
N LYS A 234 12.71 0.19 45.90
CA LYS A 234 13.42 1.46 46.13
C LYS A 234 14.71 1.17 46.90
N CYS A 235 15.80 1.80 46.50
CA CYS A 235 17.07 1.65 47.19
C CYS A 235 17.06 2.37 48.55
N THR A 236 17.81 1.86 49.52
CA THR A 236 18.00 2.53 50.81
C THR A 236 19.01 3.68 50.66
N ALA A 237 19.10 4.57 51.65
CA ALA A 237 20.02 5.73 51.61
C ALA A 237 21.50 5.34 51.45
N ASP A 238 21.87 4.12 51.85
CA ASP A 238 23.23 3.60 51.79
C ASP A 238 23.56 2.91 50.45
N GLU A 239 22.57 2.72 49.58
CA GLU A 239 22.72 2.06 48.28
C GLU A 239 22.91 3.11 47.15
N ALA A 240 23.91 2.91 46.29
CA ALA A 240 24.19 3.80 45.15
C ALA A 240 23.23 3.61 43.95
N CYS A 241 21.92 3.56 44.19
CA CYS A 241 20.90 3.40 43.16
C CYS A 241 19.57 4.09 43.55
N LEU A 242 18.65 4.24 42.60
CA LEU A 242 17.27 4.68 42.88
C LEU A 242 16.33 3.49 43.06
N TRP A 243 16.46 2.50 42.18
CA TRP A 243 15.69 1.27 42.16
C TRP A 243 16.62 0.09 42.00
N LEU A 244 16.42 -0.92 42.84
CA LEU A 244 17.14 -2.18 42.82
C LEU A 244 16.24 -3.24 42.18
N ASN A 245 16.72 -3.92 41.16
CA ASN A 245 16.02 -5.07 40.59
C ASN A 245 16.12 -6.24 41.58
N THR A 246 14.96 -6.75 42.02
CA THR A 246 14.84 -7.87 42.96
C THR A 246 14.46 -9.18 42.28
N GLY A 247 13.99 -9.12 41.04
CA GLY A 247 13.63 -10.30 40.26
C GLY A 247 13.28 -9.95 38.83
N ILE A 248 13.31 -10.95 37.96
CA ILE A 248 12.88 -10.85 36.57
C ILE A 248 12.05 -12.09 36.25
N GLU A 249 10.89 -11.87 35.65
CA GLU A 249 10.01 -12.93 35.16
C GLU A 249 9.73 -12.68 33.69
N MET A 250 9.52 -13.75 32.93
CA MET A 250 9.22 -13.64 31.51
C MET A 250 8.09 -14.57 31.09
N ASP A 251 7.16 -14.02 30.34
CA ASP A 251 6.04 -14.72 29.75
C ASP A 251 6.12 -14.66 28.23
N TYR A 252 6.01 -15.79 27.56
CA TYR A 252 5.68 -15.82 26.13
C TYR A 252 4.18 -15.87 25.96
N VAL A 253 3.68 -15.12 24.99
CA VAL A 253 2.26 -15.13 24.61
C VAL A 253 1.99 -16.40 23.83
N TYR A 254 0.94 -17.09 24.27
CA TYR A 254 0.50 -18.35 23.70
C TYR A 254 -0.17 -18.17 22.32
N ASP A 255 0.26 -18.96 21.33
CA ASP A 255 -0.42 -19.15 20.04
C ASP A 255 -0.69 -17.86 19.25
N VAL A 256 0.21 -16.87 19.39
CA VAL A 256 0.05 -15.53 18.80
C VAL A 256 -0.03 -15.59 17.27
N GLU A 257 0.64 -16.56 16.63
CA GLU A 257 0.66 -16.73 15.17
C GLU A 257 -0.73 -16.96 14.56
N ARG A 258 -1.67 -17.51 15.34
CA ARG A 258 -3.02 -17.77 14.86
C ARG A 258 -3.95 -16.56 15.03
N PHE A 259 -3.56 -15.54 15.76
CA PHE A 259 -4.38 -14.32 15.92
C PHE A 259 -4.71 -13.75 14.54
N LEU A 260 -5.93 -13.24 14.40
CA LEU A 260 -6.44 -12.69 13.16
C LEU A 260 -6.33 -11.17 13.19
N LEU A 261 -5.57 -10.62 12.26
CA LEU A 261 -5.61 -9.21 11.89
C LEU A 261 -6.84 -8.99 11.02
N LYS A 262 -7.81 -8.25 11.56
CA LYS A 262 -8.95 -7.71 10.82
C LYS A 262 -8.55 -6.37 10.21
N LEU A 263 -8.48 -6.32 8.88
CA LEU A 263 -8.11 -5.14 8.12
C LEU A 263 -9.34 -4.63 7.36
N GLN A 264 -9.86 -3.49 7.82
CA GLN A 264 -10.90 -2.75 7.12
C GLN A 264 -10.26 -1.56 6.41
N HIS A 265 -10.46 -1.47 5.11
CA HIS A 265 -9.95 -0.34 4.36
C HIS A 265 -10.93 0.12 3.29
N GLN A 266 -10.94 1.44 3.12
CA GLN A 266 -11.74 2.15 2.13
C GLN A 266 -10.93 3.31 1.57
N ILE A 267 -11.12 3.58 0.29
CA ILE A 267 -10.61 4.78 -0.38
C ILE A 267 -11.79 5.61 -0.88
N ARG A 268 -11.60 6.92 -0.90
CA ARG A 268 -12.51 7.88 -1.50
C ARG A 268 -11.73 8.67 -2.55
N THR A 269 -12.27 8.75 -3.75
CA THR A 269 -11.72 9.54 -4.85
C THR A 269 -12.22 10.98 -4.77
N GLU A 270 -11.51 11.89 -5.45
CA GLU A 270 -11.86 13.33 -5.49
C GLU A 270 -13.30 13.59 -5.99
N ASP A 271 -13.82 12.74 -6.87
CA ASP A 271 -15.20 12.82 -7.36
C ASP A 271 -16.26 12.33 -6.35
N GLY A 272 -15.82 11.90 -5.17
CA GLY A 272 -16.68 11.48 -4.06
C GLY A 272 -17.09 9.99 -4.09
N ARG A 273 -16.67 9.21 -5.09
CA ARG A 273 -16.89 7.75 -5.06
C ARG A 273 -16.07 7.12 -3.93
N ALA A 274 -16.66 6.13 -3.27
CA ALA A 274 -16.01 5.37 -2.20
C ALA A 274 -15.89 3.91 -2.61
N PHE A 275 -14.71 3.34 -2.42
CA PHE A 275 -14.44 1.94 -2.68
C PHE A 275 -14.01 1.27 -1.38
N GLN A 276 -14.67 0.18 -1.06
CA GLN A 276 -14.40 -0.61 0.14
C GLN A 276 -13.81 -1.96 -0.26
N SER A 277 -12.92 -2.47 0.58
CA SER A 277 -12.36 -3.83 0.49
C SER A 277 -13.43 -4.92 0.28
N SER A 278 -14.61 -4.73 0.90
CA SER A 278 -15.77 -5.61 0.76
C SER A 278 -16.28 -5.79 -0.68
N HIS A 279 -16.01 -4.84 -1.58
CA HIS A 279 -16.51 -4.83 -2.96
C HIS A 279 -15.42 -5.00 -4.03
N ALA A 280 -14.18 -5.18 -3.61
CA ALA A 280 -13.03 -5.27 -4.50
C ALA A 280 -12.39 -6.66 -4.45
N ALA A 281 -11.58 -6.99 -5.47
CA ALA A 281 -10.78 -8.21 -5.46
C ALA A 281 -9.49 -7.96 -4.66
N GLY A 282 -9.34 -8.68 -3.56
CA GLY A 282 -8.19 -8.60 -2.68
C GLY A 282 -7.10 -9.58 -3.04
N PHE A 283 -5.85 -9.10 -3.04
CA PHE A 283 -4.66 -9.91 -3.19
C PHE A 283 -3.69 -9.61 -2.05
N LEU A 284 -2.87 -10.61 -1.71
CA LEU A 284 -1.79 -10.51 -0.75
C LEU A 284 -0.45 -10.80 -1.45
N LEU A 285 0.54 -9.94 -1.25
CA LEU A 285 1.89 -10.14 -1.76
C LEU A 285 2.72 -10.94 -0.75
N ILE A 286 3.13 -12.16 -1.12
CA ILE A 286 3.98 -13.03 -0.30
C ILE A 286 5.23 -13.36 -1.13
N ASN A 287 6.42 -12.96 -0.65
CA ASN A 287 7.69 -13.22 -1.34
C ASN A 287 7.69 -12.80 -2.83
N GLY A 288 7.05 -11.67 -3.14
CA GLY A 288 6.94 -11.15 -4.52
C GLY A 288 5.88 -11.83 -5.39
N SER A 289 5.20 -12.86 -4.90
CA SER A 289 4.10 -13.55 -5.60
C SER A 289 2.75 -13.07 -5.09
N LEU A 290 1.77 -12.96 -6.00
CA LEU A 290 0.40 -12.54 -5.66
C LEU A 290 -0.45 -13.75 -5.30
N HIS A 291 -1.10 -13.67 -4.15
CA HIS A 291 -2.02 -14.67 -3.64
C HIS A 291 -3.43 -14.09 -3.52
N SER A 292 -4.47 -14.81 -3.93
CA SER A 292 -5.85 -14.33 -3.77
C SER A 292 -6.27 -14.35 -2.30
N VAL A 293 -6.88 -13.26 -1.83
CA VAL A 293 -7.64 -13.23 -0.57
C VAL A 293 -9.05 -13.72 -0.87
N ARG A 294 -9.32 -14.99 -0.59
CA ARG A 294 -10.59 -15.62 -0.97
C ARG A 294 -11.76 -15.14 -0.14
N CYS A 295 -12.89 -14.93 -0.78
CA CYS A 295 -14.13 -14.57 -0.09
C CYS A 295 -14.68 -15.72 0.76
N SER A 296 -15.27 -15.39 1.91
CA SER A 296 -16.07 -16.33 2.69
C SER A 296 -17.31 -16.80 1.93
N ALA A 297 -17.88 -17.94 2.34
CA ALA A 297 -19.07 -18.50 1.72
C ALA A 297 -20.27 -17.52 1.77
N ALA A 298 -20.45 -16.80 2.88
CA ALA A 298 -21.49 -15.78 3.00
C ALA A 298 -21.32 -14.63 1.99
N LYS A 299 -20.09 -14.14 1.78
CA LYS A 299 -19.81 -13.05 0.81
C LYS A 299 -20.02 -13.50 -0.63
N ILE A 300 -19.76 -14.77 -0.92
CA ILE A 300 -20.08 -15.36 -2.24
C ILE A 300 -21.59 -15.40 -2.44
N LYS A 301 -22.37 -15.84 -1.43
CA LYS A 301 -23.84 -15.90 -1.50
C LYS A 301 -24.49 -14.52 -1.68
N SER A 302 -23.91 -13.46 -1.11
CA SER A 302 -24.43 -12.10 -1.26
C SER A 302 -24.09 -11.43 -2.60
N GLY A 303 -23.25 -12.06 -3.44
CA GLY A 303 -22.79 -11.48 -4.69
C GLY A 303 -21.82 -10.30 -4.53
N ALA A 304 -21.43 -9.95 -3.29
CA ALA A 304 -20.49 -8.88 -3.00
C ALA A 304 -19.03 -9.27 -3.35
N CYS A 305 -18.80 -10.54 -3.66
CA CYS A 305 -17.48 -11.06 -3.95
C CYS A 305 -17.10 -10.93 -5.44
N ALA A 306 -15.91 -10.39 -5.72
CA ALA A 306 -15.36 -10.26 -7.07
C ALA A 306 -14.54 -11.49 -7.56
N ASN A 307 -14.89 -12.71 -7.14
CA ASN A 307 -14.13 -13.94 -7.45
C ASN A 307 -14.04 -14.27 -8.95
N ASN A 308 -14.91 -13.70 -9.78
CA ASN A 308 -15.04 -14.05 -11.19
C ASN A 308 -14.01 -13.33 -12.10
N MET A 309 -13.01 -12.67 -11.50
CA MET A 309 -11.96 -11.99 -12.27
C MET A 309 -10.96 -13.01 -12.82
N VAL A 310 -10.59 -12.86 -14.09
CA VAL A 310 -9.67 -13.76 -14.80
C VAL A 310 -8.33 -13.94 -14.07
N GLY A 311 -7.82 -12.88 -13.42
CA GLY A 311 -6.59 -12.96 -12.62
C GLY A 311 -6.75 -13.63 -11.25
N PHE A 312 -7.98 -13.73 -10.74
CA PHE A 312 -8.27 -14.31 -9.44
C PHE A 312 -8.26 -15.85 -9.48
N GLU A 313 -8.85 -16.44 -10.53
CA GLU A 313 -8.90 -17.90 -10.72
C GLU A 313 -7.51 -18.53 -10.89
N GLY A 314 -6.57 -17.80 -11.53
CA GLY A 314 -5.20 -18.27 -11.73
C GLY A 314 -4.27 -18.10 -10.53
N SER A 315 -4.70 -17.42 -9.47
CA SER A 315 -3.86 -17.12 -8.31
C SER A 315 -4.05 -18.13 -7.17
N THR A 316 -2.94 -18.51 -6.53
CA THR A 316 -2.96 -19.41 -5.38
C THR A 316 -3.59 -18.69 -4.18
N PRO A 317 -4.51 -19.30 -3.42
CA PRO A 317 -5.02 -18.69 -2.19
C PRO A 317 -3.90 -18.40 -1.20
N CYS A 318 -4.02 -17.31 -0.44
CA CYS A 318 -3.06 -16.98 0.61
C CYS A 318 -3.21 -17.88 1.85
N GLY A 319 -4.35 -18.53 2.04
CA GLY A 319 -4.62 -19.38 3.21
C GLY A 319 -6.04 -19.96 3.19
N SER A 320 -6.51 -20.43 4.33
CA SER A 320 -7.87 -20.95 4.50
C SER A 320 -8.93 -19.86 4.50
N THR A 321 -10.11 -20.22 4.01
CA THR A 321 -11.32 -19.38 3.96
C THR A 321 -12.23 -19.45 5.18
N ASP A 322 -12.00 -20.41 6.07
CA ASP A 322 -12.95 -20.76 7.14
C ASP A 322 -12.52 -20.31 8.55
N GLY A 323 -11.37 -19.64 8.69
CA GLY A 323 -10.84 -19.18 9.99
C GLY A 323 -10.41 -20.30 10.95
N THR A 324 -10.91 -21.52 10.76
CA THR A 324 -10.61 -22.70 11.58
C THR A 324 -9.28 -23.34 11.21
N GLN A 325 -8.92 -23.31 9.93
CA GLN A 325 -7.66 -23.88 9.45
C GLN A 325 -6.58 -22.79 9.42
N HIS A 326 -5.40 -23.15 9.92
CA HIS A 326 -4.22 -22.29 9.92
C HIS A 326 -3.32 -22.64 8.73
N PRO A 327 -2.78 -21.65 7.99
CA PRO A 327 -2.99 -20.21 8.14
C PRO A 327 -4.33 -19.72 7.58
N ALA A 328 -4.96 -18.76 8.27
CA ALA A 328 -6.23 -18.16 7.83
C ALA A 328 -5.96 -16.92 6.99
N CYS A 329 -6.60 -16.82 5.82
CA CYS A 329 -6.48 -15.65 4.94
C CYS A 329 -7.70 -15.52 4.03
N PHE A 330 -8.63 -14.62 4.40
CA PHE A 330 -9.92 -14.53 3.73
C PHE A 330 -10.56 -13.15 3.84
N SER A 331 -11.55 -12.89 2.99
CA SER A 331 -12.29 -11.63 2.95
C SER A 331 -13.77 -11.88 3.23
N THR A 332 -14.38 -11.05 4.07
CA THR A 332 -15.82 -11.07 4.35
C THR A 332 -16.50 -9.85 3.73
N GLY A 333 -17.81 -9.71 3.94
CA GLY A 333 -18.55 -8.52 3.51
C GLY A 333 -18.14 -7.23 4.20
N PHE A 334 -17.23 -7.28 5.19
CA PHE A 334 -16.88 -6.12 6.00
C PHE A 334 -15.39 -5.90 6.26
N ALA A 335 -14.54 -6.92 6.12
CA ALA A 335 -13.09 -6.79 6.34
C ALA A 335 -12.32 -7.94 5.68
N ASP A 336 -11.01 -7.77 5.59
CA ASP A 336 -10.07 -8.85 5.33
C ASP A 336 -9.49 -9.39 6.63
N PHE A 337 -9.22 -10.69 6.67
CA PHE A 337 -8.69 -11.41 7.83
C PHE A 337 -7.39 -12.09 7.45
N PHE A 338 -6.34 -11.80 8.20
CA PHE A 338 -5.02 -12.39 8.02
C PHE A 338 -4.55 -12.97 9.34
N SER A 339 -4.23 -14.26 9.40
CA SER A 339 -3.53 -14.78 10.58
C SER A 339 -2.15 -14.14 10.69
N LEU A 340 -1.65 -13.89 11.90
CA LEU A 340 -0.34 -13.28 12.08
C LEU A 340 0.79 -14.09 11.45
N ASP A 341 0.69 -15.41 11.37
CA ASP A 341 1.63 -16.22 10.59
C ASP A 341 1.74 -15.78 9.12
N ILE A 342 0.61 -15.48 8.47
CA ILE A 342 0.57 -14.96 7.10
C ILE A 342 1.17 -13.57 7.02
N VAL A 343 0.89 -12.71 8.00
CA VAL A 343 1.47 -11.37 8.09
C VAL A 343 3.00 -11.46 8.18
N LEU A 344 3.53 -12.37 9.00
CA LEU A 344 4.97 -12.60 9.17
C LEU A 344 5.61 -13.18 7.91
N GLN A 345 4.98 -14.18 7.28
CA GLN A 345 5.43 -14.77 6.02
C GLN A 345 5.45 -13.73 4.89
N ALA A 346 4.40 -12.91 4.78
CA ALA A 346 4.33 -11.83 3.80
C ALA A 346 5.42 -10.77 4.04
N ALA A 347 5.74 -10.48 5.31
CA ALA A 347 6.82 -9.59 5.70
C ALA A 347 8.23 -10.21 5.63
N GLY A 348 8.33 -11.50 5.29
CA GLY A 348 9.60 -12.21 5.08
C GLY A 348 10.39 -12.51 6.36
N PHE A 349 9.71 -12.78 7.49
CA PHE A 349 10.38 -13.21 8.72
C PHE A 349 9.51 -14.11 9.60
N SER A 350 10.10 -14.72 10.63
CA SER A 350 9.40 -15.50 11.65
C SER A 350 9.73 -14.99 13.06
N PHE A 351 8.81 -15.15 14.02
CA PHE A 351 9.11 -14.89 15.43
C PHE A 351 10.19 -15.82 16.01
N ALA A 352 10.43 -16.97 15.38
CA ALA A 352 11.47 -17.91 15.76
C ALA A 352 12.88 -17.47 15.33
N ASP A 353 13.00 -16.53 14.39
CA ASP A 353 14.28 -16.07 13.89
C ASP A 353 15.09 -15.42 15.01
N GLU A 354 16.37 -15.77 15.10
CA GLU A 354 17.32 -15.12 16.02
C GLU A 354 17.85 -13.84 15.38
N LEU A 355 17.91 -12.75 16.16
CA LEU A 355 18.46 -11.49 15.68
C LEU A 355 19.98 -11.51 15.70
N SER A 356 20.60 -11.13 14.58
CA SER A 356 22.04 -10.87 14.49
C SER A 356 22.45 -9.80 15.52
N GLY A 357 23.30 -10.18 16.48
CA GLY A 357 23.71 -9.28 17.57
C GLY A 357 22.75 -9.21 18.77
N GLY A 358 21.57 -9.84 18.68
CA GLY A 358 20.57 -9.89 19.76
C GLY A 358 20.80 -10.98 20.81
N GLY A 359 22.04 -11.47 20.93
CA GLY A 359 22.41 -12.46 21.96
C GLY A 359 21.78 -13.85 21.81
N ASN A 360 21.50 -14.27 20.56
CA ASN A 360 20.78 -15.52 20.26
C ASN A 360 19.37 -15.56 20.89
N LEU A 361 18.75 -14.41 21.11
CA LEU A 361 17.35 -14.28 21.46
C LEU A 361 16.52 -14.10 20.19
N THR A 362 15.30 -14.65 20.20
CA THR A 362 14.40 -14.67 19.06
C THR A 362 13.66 -13.35 18.90
N ARG A 363 13.11 -13.08 17.71
CA ARG A 363 12.24 -11.91 17.46
C ARG A 363 11.03 -11.86 18.40
N ARG A 364 10.54 -13.00 18.87
CA ARG A 364 9.52 -13.05 19.94
C ARG A 364 9.90 -12.26 21.22
N PHE A 365 11.19 -12.13 21.51
CA PHE A 365 11.68 -11.37 22.67
C PHE A 365 11.92 -9.89 22.35
N TRP A 366 12.36 -9.59 21.13
CA TRP A 366 12.76 -8.23 20.74
C TRP A 366 11.62 -7.41 20.13
N GLY A 367 10.62 -8.11 19.60
CA GLY A 367 9.57 -7.54 18.77
C GLY A 367 10.01 -7.25 17.34
N SER A 368 9.11 -6.71 16.53
CA SER A 368 9.39 -6.21 15.18
C SER A 368 8.35 -5.17 14.80
N ASN A 369 8.75 -4.15 14.04
CA ASN A 369 7.81 -3.17 13.45
C ASN A 369 7.48 -3.61 12.03
N VAL A 370 6.19 -3.68 11.72
CA VAL A 370 5.68 -4.01 10.39
C VAL A 370 4.71 -2.93 9.94
N VAL A 371 4.87 -2.49 8.71
CA VAL A 371 3.94 -1.59 8.03
C VAL A 371 3.07 -2.40 7.09
N VAL A 372 1.78 -2.07 7.07
CA VAL A 372 0.81 -2.62 6.12
C VAL A 372 0.71 -1.63 4.96
N ASP A 373 1.12 -2.03 3.76
CA ASP A 373 1.03 -1.22 2.55
C ASP A 373 -0.17 -1.75 1.72
N ILE A 374 -1.13 -0.88 1.35
CA ILE A 374 -2.31 -1.25 0.56
C ILE A 374 -2.30 -0.45 -0.74
N GLU A 375 -2.08 -1.14 -1.86
CA GLU A 375 -2.11 -0.55 -3.18
C GLU A 375 -3.47 -0.80 -3.83
N TRP A 376 -4.19 0.27 -4.13
CA TRP A 376 -5.41 0.21 -4.93
C TRP A 376 -5.07 0.48 -6.39
N SER A 377 -5.57 -0.35 -7.28
CA SER A 377 -5.31 -0.19 -8.72
C SER A 377 -6.50 -0.63 -9.56
N ASN A 378 -6.68 0.07 -10.66
CA ASN A 378 -7.55 -0.26 -11.80
C ASN A 378 -6.73 -0.39 -13.10
N SER A 379 -5.39 -0.39 -13.02
CA SER A 379 -4.53 -0.16 -14.18
C SER A 379 -4.46 -1.33 -15.17
N ASP A 380 -4.78 -2.55 -14.72
CA ASP A 380 -4.75 -3.76 -15.56
C ASP A 380 -6.13 -4.06 -16.16
N VAL A 381 -6.51 -3.35 -17.22
CA VAL A 381 -7.83 -3.47 -17.87
C VAL A 381 -8.27 -4.93 -18.11
N TRP A 382 -7.34 -5.82 -18.45
CA TRP A 382 -7.62 -7.22 -18.73
C TRP A 382 -7.96 -8.04 -17.49
N ALA A 383 -7.40 -7.69 -16.33
CA ALA A 383 -7.79 -8.30 -15.06
C ALA A 383 -9.07 -7.69 -14.45
N HIS A 384 -9.49 -6.49 -14.91
CA HIS A 384 -10.51 -5.67 -14.24
C HIS A 384 -11.85 -5.59 -15.00
N TRP A 385 -11.89 -5.96 -16.28
CA TRP A 385 -13.10 -5.91 -17.10
C TRP A 385 -13.99 -7.15 -16.90
N THR A 386 -15.16 -6.97 -16.29
CA THR A 386 -16.21 -8.00 -16.26
C THR A 386 -17.34 -7.61 -17.20
N TRP A 387 -17.46 -8.22 -18.37
CA TRP A 387 -18.60 -7.97 -19.26
C TRP A 387 -19.91 -8.47 -18.62
N PRO A 388 -21.03 -7.70 -18.69
CA PRO A 388 -21.22 -6.40 -19.34
C PRO A 388 -21.01 -5.19 -18.41
N TRP A 389 -20.49 -5.39 -17.19
CA TRP A 389 -20.42 -4.41 -16.12
C TRP A 389 -18.98 -4.02 -15.75
N GLY A 390 -18.51 -2.94 -16.38
CA GLY A 390 -17.47 -2.01 -15.88
C GLY A 390 -16.12 -2.57 -15.39
N LEU A 391 -15.26 -1.64 -14.98
CA LEU A 391 -14.02 -1.94 -14.27
C LEU A 391 -14.35 -2.21 -12.79
N LYS A 392 -13.89 -3.34 -12.27
CA LYS A 392 -13.95 -3.63 -10.84
C LYS A 392 -12.59 -3.37 -10.22
N ASN A 393 -12.58 -2.68 -9.08
CA ASN A 393 -11.35 -2.35 -8.40
C ASN A 393 -10.66 -3.58 -7.79
N ARG A 394 -9.35 -3.50 -7.77
CA ARG A 394 -8.46 -4.46 -7.12
C ARG A 394 -7.64 -3.73 -6.07
N TYR A 395 -7.27 -4.45 -5.02
CA TYR A 395 -6.23 -4.01 -4.11
C TYR A 395 -5.21 -5.12 -3.87
N VAL A 396 -3.98 -4.72 -3.57
CA VAL A 396 -2.89 -5.58 -3.16
C VAL A 396 -2.44 -5.14 -1.77
N VAL A 397 -2.56 -6.03 -0.81
CA VAL A 397 -1.98 -5.86 0.53
C VAL A 397 -0.56 -6.41 0.51
N SER A 398 0.37 -5.68 1.09
CA SER A 398 1.72 -6.16 1.37
C SER A 398 2.13 -5.78 2.78
N PHE A 399 3.00 -6.58 3.38
CA PHE A 399 3.53 -6.34 4.71
C PHE A 399 5.03 -6.14 4.62
N ARG A 400 5.53 -5.08 5.22
CA ARG A 400 6.95 -4.73 5.15
C ARG A 400 7.53 -4.55 6.53
N ARG A 401 8.59 -5.29 6.84
CA ARG A 401 9.33 -5.13 8.08
C ARG A 401 10.13 -3.82 8.06
N MET A 402 9.88 -2.96 9.04
CA MET A 402 10.56 -1.67 9.21
C MET A 402 11.73 -1.74 10.19
N SER A 403 11.58 -2.49 11.28
CA SER A 403 12.61 -2.61 12.31
C SER A 403 12.58 -3.99 12.98
N ASP A 404 13.71 -4.32 13.60
CA ASP A 404 13.91 -5.57 14.34
C ASP A 404 13.60 -5.44 15.85
N TYR A 405 13.06 -4.29 16.28
CA TYR A 405 12.82 -4.00 17.69
C TYR A 405 11.52 -3.22 17.86
N ALA A 406 10.60 -3.79 18.63
CA ALA A 406 9.33 -3.17 18.97
C ALA A 406 8.94 -3.52 20.40
N TRP A 407 8.97 -2.53 21.28
CA TRP A 407 8.62 -2.72 22.67
C TRP A 407 8.05 -1.46 23.29
N THR A 408 7.22 -1.67 24.30
CA THR A 408 6.68 -0.64 25.18
C THR A 408 7.01 -0.99 26.62
N THR A 409 6.99 0.00 27.51
CA THR A 409 7.29 -0.21 28.92
C THR A 409 6.30 0.52 29.78
N HIS A 410 5.77 -0.23 30.74
CA HIS A 410 4.79 0.21 31.71
C HIS A 410 5.38 0.06 33.09
N ILE A 411 5.08 1.04 33.94
CA ILE A 411 5.47 1.00 35.35
C ILE A 411 4.20 0.80 36.14
N ARG A 412 4.09 -0.35 36.81
CA ARG A 412 2.98 -0.69 37.68
C ARG A 412 3.44 -0.56 39.13
N ASN A 413 2.97 0.49 39.80
CA ASN A 413 3.22 0.65 41.23
C ASN A 413 2.46 -0.43 42.01
N LYS A 414 3.13 -1.05 42.99
CA LYS A 414 2.48 -2.00 43.89
C LYS A 414 1.81 -1.25 45.05
N PRO A 415 0.89 -1.91 45.78
CA PRO A 415 0.36 -1.38 47.02
C PRO A 415 1.47 -1.02 48.03
N GLU A 416 2.58 -1.75 48.04
CA GLU A 416 3.75 -1.39 48.83
C GLU A 416 4.52 -0.20 48.19
N PRO A 417 4.68 0.93 48.89
CA PRO A 417 5.19 2.19 48.31
C PRO A 417 6.66 2.14 47.86
N ASN A 418 7.39 1.09 48.28
CA ASN A 418 8.79 0.89 47.93
C ASN A 418 8.96 -0.19 46.85
N PHE A 419 7.89 -0.71 46.26
CA PHE A 419 7.95 -1.75 45.25
C PHE A 419 7.19 -1.33 43.99
N ARG A 420 7.75 -1.72 42.84
CA ARG A 420 7.08 -1.55 41.54
C ARG A 420 7.50 -2.67 40.61
N ASP A 421 6.62 -2.95 39.65
CA ASP A 421 6.93 -3.81 38.52
C ASP A 421 7.17 -2.93 37.31
N VAL A 422 8.27 -3.16 36.61
CA VAL A 422 8.53 -2.59 35.30
C VAL A 422 8.23 -3.68 34.28
N GLU A 423 7.11 -3.54 33.61
CA GLU A 423 6.62 -4.47 32.61
C GLU A 423 7.06 -3.98 31.23
N ARG A 424 7.80 -4.80 30.50
CA ARG A 424 8.19 -4.55 29.11
C ARG A 424 7.42 -5.51 28.21
N HIS A 425 6.65 -4.96 27.29
CA HIS A 425 5.92 -5.73 26.30
C HIS A 425 6.69 -5.67 24.99
N ALA A 426 7.21 -6.80 24.54
CA ALA A 426 7.82 -6.93 23.23
C ALA A 426 6.83 -7.62 22.29
N GLY A 427 6.79 -7.19 21.04
CA GLY A 427 5.66 -7.54 20.18
C GLY A 427 5.82 -7.23 18.71
N LEU A 428 4.78 -7.50 17.96
CA LEU A 428 4.64 -7.00 16.60
C LEU A 428 3.90 -5.67 16.64
N GLN A 429 4.57 -4.58 16.29
CA GLN A 429 3.91 -3.29 16.13
C GLN A 429 3.48 -3.15 14.67
N LEU A 430 2.17 -3.14 14.44
CA LEU A 430 1.56 -2.95 13.13
C LEU A 430 1.16 -1.50 12.95
N GLN A 431 1.62 -0.91 11.86
CA GLN A 431 1.30 0.46 11.48
C GLN A 431 0.63 0.44 10.10
N ALA A 432 -0.51 1.11 10.00
CA ALA A 432 -1.05 1.50 8.70
C ALA A 432 -0.19 2.64 8.16
N PRO A 433 -0.15 2.85 6.83
CA PRO A 433 0.50 4.01 6.26
C PRO A 433 -0.16 5.22 6.89
N LYS A 434 0.64 6.10 7.50
CA LYS A 434 0.09 7.40 7.88
C LYS A 434 -0.31 8.08 6.59
N ASN A 435 -1.49 8.67 6.57
CA ASN A 435 -1.82 9.66 5.57
C ASN A 435 -0.77 10.74 5.80
N GLU A 436 0.29 10.74 4.97
CA GLU A 436 1.13 11.90 4.86
C GLU A 436 0.16 12.97 4.39
N GLU A 437 -0.28 13.83 5.33
CA GLU A 437 -0.94 15.08 4.97
C GLU A 437 -0.05 15.66 3.88
N VAL A 438 -0.56 15.68 2.65
CA VAL A 438 0.18 16.14 1.48
C VAL A 438 0.61 17.55 1.81
N ALA A 439 1.87 17.66 2.24
CA ALA A 439 2.39 18.88 2.83
C ALA A 439 2.49 19.92 1.71
N GLY A 440 1.50 20.80 1.66
CA GLY A 440 1.43 21.90 0.72
C GLY A 440 0.74 21.53 -0.57
N SER A 441 -0.60 21.66 -0.58
CA SER A 441 -1.21 22.28 -1.76
C SER A 441 -0.59 23.68 -1.88
N PRO A 442 0.12 24.01 -2.97
CA PRO A 442 0.53 25.39 -3.20
C PRO A 442 -0.76 26.21 -3.35
N GLU A 443 -1.00 27.11 -2.40
CA GLU A 443 -2.05 28.13 -2.54
C GLU A 443 -1.84 28.83 -3.90
N SER A 444 -2.76 28.60 -4.83
CA SER A 444 -2.81 29.21 -6.15
C SER A 444 -3.71 30.43 -6.16
#